data_AF-A0A526TX73-F1
#
_entry.id   AF-A0A526TX73-F1
#
_cell.length_a   1.000
_cell.length_b   1.000
_cell.length_c   1.000
_cell.angle_alpha   90.00
_cell.angle_beta   90.00
_cell.angle_gamma   90.00
#
_symmetry.space_group_name_H-M   'P 1'
#
loop_
_entity.id
_entity.type
_entity.pdbx_description
1 polymer ?
#
loop_
_entity_poly.entity_id
_entity_poly.type
_entity_poly.pdbx_seq_one_letter_code
_entity_poly.pdbx_strand_id
1 'polypeptide(L)' 'SHNRAASPQAWKQGEVLSIDSGGNYHGYIGDLCRMGILGEPDAELEDLLAEVETVQQAAFSKVKAGTLG' A
#
# COMPACT_ATOMS: atom_id res chain seq x y z
N SER A 1 10.81 -13.27 -8.87
CA SER A 1 11.41 -12.34 -7.90
C SER A 1 11.50 -10.97 -8.53
N HIS A 2 10.36 -10.28 -8.64
CA HIS A 2 10.28 -9.01 -9.35
C HIS A 2 10.36 -7.88 -8.34
N ASN A 3 11.48 -7.15 -8.36
CA ASN A 3 11.53 -5.84 -7.73
C ASN A 3 10.54 -4.96 -8.50
N ARG A 4 9.50 -4.43 -7.84
CA ARG A 4 8.48 -3.57 -8.47
C ARG A 4 9.04 -2.15 -8.63
N ALA A 5 10.09 -2.02 -9.44
CA ALA A 5 10.55 -0.72 -9.88
C ALA A 5 9.53 -0.13 -10.87
N ALA A 6 9.48 1.20 -10.95
CA ALA A 6 8.71 1.87 -12.00
C ALA A 6 9.11 1.31 -13.38
N SER A 7 8.12 1.08 -14.23
CA SER A 7 8.33 0.53 -15.56
C SER A 7 7.49 1.27 -16.60
N PRO A 8 7.82 1.16 -17.90
CA PRO A 8 6.99 1.71 -18.97
C PRO A 8 5.64 1.01 -19.15
N GLN A 9 5.32 -0.04 -18.38
CA GLN A 9 4.03 -0.73 -18.45
C GLN A 9 2.91 0.25 -18.11
N ALA A 10 1.98 0.42 -19.06
CA ALA A 10 0.73 1.12 -18.79
C ALA A 10 -0.17 0.27 -17.87
N TRP A 11 -0.77 0.91 -16.87
CA TRP A 11 -1.77 0.31 -16.00
C TRP A 11 -3.07 0.03 -16.78
N LYS A 12 -3.63 -1.19 -16.65
CA LYS A 12 -4.82 -1.62 -17.39
C LYS A 12 -5.99 -1.95 -16.47
N GLN A 13 -7.18 -1.93 -17.05
CA GLN A 13 -8.42 -2.30 -16.37
C GLN A 13 -8.28 -3.66 -15.66
N GLY A 14 -8.66 -3.72 -14.39
CA GLY A 14 -8.58 -4.93 -13.55
C GLY A 14 -7.18 -5.23 -13.00
N GLU A 15 -6.13 -4.48 -13.38
CA GLU A 15 -4.80 -4.67 -12.79
C GLU A 15 -4.69 -3.98 -11.43
N VAL A 16 -3.99 -4.63 -10.51
CA VAL A 16 -3.59 -4.04 -9.22
C VAL A 16 -2.35 -3.17 -9.42
N LEU A 17 -2.38 -1.98 -8.83
CA LEU A 17 -1.25 -1.08 -8.70
C LEU A 17 -0.88 -0.94 -7.22
N SER A 18 0.42 -1.02 -6.94
CA SER A 18 0.99 -0.65 -5.63
C SER A 18 1.93 0.51 -5.88
N ILE A 19 1.66 1.65 -5.25
CA ILE A 19 2.52 2.83 -5.27
C ILE A 19 3.18 2.92 -3.91
N ASP A 20 4.51 2.87 -3.92
CA ASP A 20 5.34 3.08 -2.74
C ASP A 20 6.25 4.29 -3.05
N SER A 21 6.06 5.37 -2.30
CA SER A 21 6.70 6.65 -2.59
C SER A 21 7.08 7.37 -1.31
N GLY A 22 8.27 7.98 -1.34
CA GLY A 22 8.77 8.82 -0.27
C GLY A 22 9.11 10.22 -0.74
N GLY A 23 9.11 11.16 0.21
CA GLY A 23 9.45 12.56 -0.01
C GLY A 23 10.36 13.09 1.09
N ASN A 24 11.21 14.05 0.74
CA ASN A 24 12.01 14.80 1.72
C ASN A 24 11.49 16.24 1.80
N TYR A 25 11.19 16.70 3.01
CA TYR A 25 10.83 18.07 3.28
C TYR A 25 11.70 18.63 4.41
N HIS A 26 12.65 19.51 4.06
CA HIS A 26 13.62 20.09 5.00
C HIS A 26 14.33 19.05 5.90
N GLY A 27 14.66 17.89 5.33
CA GLY A 27 15.31 16.80 6.06
C GLY A 27 14.35 15.82 6.74
N TYR A 28 13.05 16.11 6.83
CA TYR A 28 12.04 15.15 7.29
C TYR A 28 11.63 14.23 6.14
N ILE A 29 11.58 12.92 6.42
CA ILE A 29 11.16 11.91 5.45
C ILE A 29 9.70 11.56 5.68
N GLY A 30 8.91 11.67 4.61
CA GLY A 30 7.60 11.03 4.52
C GLY A 30 7.73 9.77 3.66
N ASP A 31 7.03 8.72 4.05
CA ASP A 31 6.94 7.46 3.31
C ASP A 31 5.50 6.98 3.31
N LEU A 32 4.99 6.61 2.14
CA LEU A 32 3.60 6.26 1.94
C LEU A 32 3.44 5.20 0.85
N CYS A 33 2.78 4.12 1.25
CA CYS A 33 2.30 3.08 0.33
C CYS A 33 0.78 3.15 0.16
N ARG A 34 0.30 2.99 -1.07
CA ARG A 34 -1.11 2.83 -1.42
C ARG A 34 -1.28 1.77 -2.49
N MET A 35 -2.38 1.03 -2.40
CA MET A 35 -2.77 0.04 -3.40
C MET A 35 -4.12 0.43 -4.01
N GLY A 36 -4.34 0.04 -5.26
CA GLY A 36 -5.60 0.27 -5.95
C GLY A 36 -5.77 -0.63 -7.17
N ILE A 37 -6.99 -0.71 -7.69
CA ILE A 37 -7.35 -1.45 -8.90
C ILE A 37 -7.92 -0.47 -9.92
N LEU A 38 -7.57 -0.63 -11.20
CA LEU A 38 -8.15 0.22 -12.24
C LEU A 38 -9.55 -0.29 -12.60
N GLY A 39 -10.55 0.44 -12.11
CA GLY A 39 -11.97 0.14 -12.29
C GLY A 39 -12.53 -0.80 -11.22
N GLU A 40 -13.63 -1.48 -11.53
CA GLU A 40 -14.33 -2.33 -10.55
C GLU A 40 -13.51 -3.59 -10.22
N PRO A 41 -13.19 -3.83 -8.94
CA PRO A 41 -12.55 -5.06 -8.51
C PRO A 41 -13.54 -6.24 -8.56
N ASP A 42 -13.00 -7.45 -8.66
CA ASP A 42 -13.77 -8.65 -8.35
C ASP A 42 -13.75 -8.92 -6.83
N ALA A 43 -14.57 -9.88 -6.39
CA ALA A 43 -14.69 -10.21 -4.98
C ALA A 43 -13.37 -10.65 -4.34
N GLU A 44 -12.48 -11.33 -5.09
CA GLU A 44 -11.18 -11.74 -4.57
C GLU A 44 -10.30 -10.51 -4.30
N LEU A 45 -10.27 -9.55 -5.21
CA LEU A 45 -9.49 -8.31 -5.05
C LEU A 45 -10.03 -7.42 -3.93
N GLU A 46 -11.36 -7.36 -3.74
CA GLU A 46 -11.98 -6.68 -2.61
C GLU A 46 -11.56 -7.31 -1.27
N ASP A 47 -11.69 -8.63 -1.14
CA ASP A 47 -11.34 -9.37 0.06
C ASP A 47 -9.85 -9.20 0.41
N LEU A 48 -8.96 -9.27 -0.60
CA LEU A 48 -7.53 -9.09 -0.40
C LEU A 48 -7.17 -7.68 0.07
N LEU A 49 -7.77 -6.63 -0.51
CA LEU A 49 -7.54 -5.26 -0.04
C LEU A 49 -8.11 -5.02 1.37
N ALA A 50 -9.27 -5.60 1.66
CA ALA A 50 -9.88 -5.52 3.00
C ALA A 50 -9.00 -6.17 4.07
N GLU A 51 -8.34 -7.29 3.76
CA GLU A 51 -7.41 -7.94 4.69
C GLU A 51 -6.16 -7.06 4.93
N VAL A 52 -5.60 -6.42 3.90
CA VAL A 52 -4.49 -5.48 4.06
C VAL A 52 -4.86 -4.34 5.01
N GLU A 53 -6.02 -3.73 4.82
CA GLU A 53 -6.52 -2.66 5.70
C GLU A 53 -6.75 -3.18 7.13
N THR A 54 -7.35 -4.36 7.26
CA THR A 54 -7.60 -4.99 8.57
C THR A 54 -6.31 -5.21 9.34
N VAL A 55 -5.28 -5.76 8.71
CA VAL A 55 -3.96 -5.97 9.33
C VAL A 55 -3.29 -4.64 9.68
N GLN A 56 -3.36 -3.65 8.77
CA GLN A 56 -2.81 -2.31 9.01
C GLN A 56 -3.44 -1.65 10.25
N GLN A 57 -4.78 -1.65 10.35
CA GLN A 57 -5.49 -1.07 11.48
C GLN A 57 -5.26 -1.87 12.77
N ALA A 58 -5.19 -3.20 12.68
CA ALA A 58 -4.87 -4.04 13.82
C ALA A 58 -3.49 -3.70 14.40
N ALA A 59 -2.47 -3.55 13.57
CA ALA A 59 -1.14 -3.14 14.00
C ALA A 59 -1.14 -1.70 14.56
N PHE A 60 -1.77 -0.76 13.85
CA PHE A 60 -1.84 0.64 14.28
C PHE A 60 -2.54 0.81 15.64
N SER A 61 -3.58 0.01 15.90
CA SER A 61 -4.30 -0.01 17.18
C SER A 61 -3.41 -0.36 18.40
N LYS A 62 -2.25 -0.98 18.17
CA LYS A 62 -1.30 -1.34 19.24
C LYS A 62 -0.28 -0.24 19.53
N VAL A 63 -0.19 0.79 18.69
CA VAL A 63 0.82 1.84 18.82
C VAL A 63 0.53 2.70 20.04
N LYS A 64 1.42 2.63 21.03
CA LYS A 64 1.43 3.47 22.23
C LYS A 64 2.84 3.53 22.82
N ALA A 65 3.11 4.57 23.60
CA ALA A 65 4.40 4.76 24.27
C ALA A 65 4.79 3.53 25.11
N GLY A 66 6.04 3.10 24.98
CA GLY A 66 6.60 1.94 25.72
C GLY A 66 6.35 0.58 25.07
N THR A 67 5.71 0.50 23.90
CA THR A 67 5.56 -0.77 23.15
C THR A 67 6.86 -1.07 22.39
N LEU A 68 7.33 -2.33 22.43
CA LEU A 68 8.44 -2.79 21.60
C LEU A 68 8.00 -2.92 20.14
N GLY A 69 8.86 -2.46 19.24
CA GLY A 69 8.71 -2.62 17.78
C GLY A 69 9.17 -3.99 17.30
#